data_AF-A0A450WGH6-F1
#
_entry.id   AF-A0A450WGH6-F1
#
_cell.length_a   1.000
_cell.length_b   1.000
_cell.length_c   1.000
_cell.angle_alpha   90.00
_cell.angle_beta   90.00
_cell.angle_gamma   90.00
#
_symmetry.space_group_name_H-M   'P 1'
#
loop_
_entity.id
_entity.type
_entity.pdbx_description
1 polymer ?
#
loop_
_entity_poly.entity_id
_entity_poly.type
_entity_poly.pdbx_seq_one_letter_code
_entity_poly.pdbx_strand_id
1 'polypeptide(L)'
;MPMTIQATLLPHKHVRFSDSIIALAGLIRSMLAEPRTIDELWSDITRSSTPWPAKPSFTHLVLAVDVLFAIHQIEAAPGGRIRRVDHHEADSAGL
;
A
#
# COMPACT_ATOMS: atom_id res chain seq x y z
N MET A 1 1.04 -7.47 23.57
CA MET A 1 -0.21 -6.69 23.44
C MET A 1 -0.77 -6.99 22.06
N PRO A 2 -1.96 -7.61 21.93
CA PRO A 2 -2.55 -7.87 20.63
C PRO A 2 -2.80 -6.53 19.91
N MET A 3 -2.32 -6.39 18.67
CA MET A 3 -2.54 -5.19 17.88
C MET A 3 -4.03 -5.06 17.55
N THR A 4 -4.62 -3.92 17.89
CA THR A 4 -5.95 -3.56 17.37
C THR A 4 -5.71 -2.83 16.04
N ILE A 5 -6.16 -3.40 14.93
CA ILE A 5 -5.97 -2.87 13.57
C ILE A 5 -6.37 -1.38 13.47
N GLN A 6 -7.43 -0.97 14.18
CA GLN A 6 -7.91 0.42 14.20
C GLN A 6 -6.85 1.43 14.67
N ALA A 7 -5.99 1.06 15.63
CA ALA A 7 -4.96 1.96 16.16
C ALA A 7 -3.77 2.11 15.19
N THR A 8 -3.46 1.09 14.40
CA THR A 8 -2.33 1.15 13.45
C THR A 8 -2.76 1.70 12.08
N LEU A 9 -4.06 1.66 11.77
CA LEU A 9 -4.57 2.05 10.45
C LEU A 9 -4.44 3.56 10.20
N LEU A 10 -4.86 4.38 11.17
CA LEU A 10 -4.89 5.84 11.07
C LEU A 10 -3.87 6.47 12.02
N PRO A 11 -3.30 7.63 11.67
CA PRO A 11 -2.49 8.41 12.62
C PRO A 11 -3.33 8.77 13.86
N HIS A 12 -2.74 8.62 15.05
CA HIS A 12 -3.35 9.04 16.31
C HIS A 12 -2.30 9.67 17.23
N LYS A 13 -2.72 10.19 18.39
CA LYS A 13 -1.88 10.99 19.31
C LYS A 13 -0.51 10.39 19.73
N HIS A 14 -0.26 9.10 19.47
CA HIS A 14 1.01 8.42 19.77
C HIS A 14 1.65 7.72 18.56
N VAL A 15 1.07 7.82 17.36
CA VAL A 15 1.56 7.19 16.13
C VAL A 15 1.79 8.29 15.10
N ARG A 16 3.04 8.45 14.65
CA ARG A 16 3.36 9.40 13.59
C ARG A 16 2.69 8.93 12.30
N PHE A 17 2.37 9.85 11.41
CA PHE A 17 1.78 9.49 10.12
C PHE A 17 2.59 8.41 9.40
N SER A 18 3.91 8.53 9.37
CA SER A 18 4.83 7.54 8.76
C SER A 18 4.73 6.12 9.33
N ASP A 19 4.22 5.97 10.56
CA ASP A 19 4.05 4.67 11.24
C ASP A 19 2.65 4.07 11.00
N SER A 20 1.74 4.80 10.36
CA SER A 20 0.38 4.33 10.06
C SER A 20 0.34 3.47 8.79
N ILE A 21 -0.57 2.49 8.76
CA ILE A 21 -0.78 1.64 7.58
C ILE A 21 -1.22 2.49 6.37
N ILE A 22 -2.00 3.55 6.58
CA ILE A 22 -2.45 4.41 5.46
C ILE A 22 -1.27 5.15 4.79
N ALA A 23 -0.27 5.58 5.56
CA ALA A 23 0.92 6.21 4.97
C ALA A 23 1.76 5.20 4.19
N LEU A 24 1.91 3.98 4.72
CA LEU A 24 2.57 2.89 4.01
C LEU A 24 1.83 2.50 2.73
N ALA A 25 0.50 2.49 2.75
CA ALA A 25 -0.34 2.26 1.57
C ALA A 25 -0.09 3.34 0.50
N GLY A 26 0.00 4.60 0.89
CA GLY A 26 0.36 5.70 -0.01
C GLY A 26 1.75 5.50 -0.65
N LEU A 27 2.74 5.10 0.15
CA LEU A 27 4.09 4.77 -0.34
C LEU A 27 4.05 3.61 -1.35
N ILE A 28 3.43 2.48 -1.00
CA ILE A 28 3.30 1.30 -1.89
C ILE A 28 2.63 1.70 -3.20
N ARG A 29 1.52 2.45 -3.14
CA ARG A 29 0.82 2.91 -4.33
C ARG A 29 1.71 3.78 -5.23
N SER A 30 2.60 4.59 -4.66
CA SER A 30 3.54 5.40 -5.43
C SER A 30 4.63 4.57 -6.13
N MET A 31 4.98 3.40 -5.58
CA MET A 31 5.96 2.47 -6.15
C MET A 31 5.39 1.60 -7.28
N LEU A 32 4.07 1.46 -7.36
CA LEU A 32 3.37 0.68 -8.39
C LEU A 32 3.25 1.44 -9.72
N ALA A 33 4.37 1.95 -10.25
CA ALA A 33 4.44 2.47 -11.62
C ALA A 33 4.30 1.36 -12.69
N GLU A 34 4.62 0.13 -12.31
CA GLU A 34 4.47 -1.09 -13.09
C GLU A 34 3.94 -2.21 -12.17
N PRO A 35 3.35 -3.29 -12.71
CA PRO A 35 2.86 -4.40 -11.89
C PRO A 35 4.00 -5.10 -11.13
N ARG A 36 3.87 -5.22 -9.80
CA ARG A 36 4.90 -5.83 -8.92
C ARG A 36 4.33 -6.92 -8.04
N THR A 37 5.16 -7.85 -7.60
CA THR A 37 4.79 -8.84 -6.58
C THR A 37 4.92 -8.25 -5.17
N ILE A 38 4.31 -8.91 -4.19
CA ILE A 38 4.46 -8.56 -2.77
C ILE A 38 5.93 -8.64 -2.32
N ASP A 39 6.67 -9.63 -2.80
CA ASP A 39 8.08 -9.82 -2.46
C ASP A 39 8.98 -8.73 -3.06
N GLU A 40 8.71 -8.30 -4.28
CA GLU A 40 9.41 -7.17 -4.93
C GLU A 40 9.20 -5.88 -4.11
N LEU A 41 7.95 -5.57 -3.73
CA LEU A 41 7.63 -4.42 -2.88
C LEU A 41 8.30 -4.49 -1.50
N TRP A 42 8.32 -5.67 -0.87
CA TRP A 42 8.98 -5.87 0.41
C TRP A 42 10.50 -5.67 0.32
N SER A 43 11.12 -6.21 -0.74
CA SER A 43 12.55 -6.02 -1.01
C SER A 43 12.87 -4.54 -1.20
N ASP A 44 12.06 -3.80 -1.96
CA ASP A 44 12.28 -2.37 -2.20
C ASP A 44 12.11 -1.54 -0.92
N ILE A 45 11.10 -1.81 -0.10
CA ILE A 45 10.89 -1.09 1.18
C ILE A 45 12.03 -1.35 2.17
N THR A 46 12.58 -2.57 2.19
CA THR A 46 13.65 -2.94 3.12
C THR A 46 15.05 -2.54 2.62
N ARG A 47 15.25 -2.45 1.30
CA ARG A 47 16.52 -2.04 0.68
C ARG A 47 16.59 -0.56 0.31
N SER A 48 15.46 0.13 0.25
CA SER A 48 15.35 1.54 -0.12
C SER A 48 16.33 2.39 0.68
N SER A 49 17.21 3.10 -0.03
CA SER A 49 18.08 4.14 0.54
C SER A 49 17.31 5.42 0.84
N THR A 50 16.08 5.55 0.36
CA THR A 50 15.20 6.68 0.65
C THR A 50 14.78 6.60 2.12
N PRO A 51 14.99 7.66 2.93
CA PRO A 51 14.73 7.61 4.36
C PRO A 51 13.22 7.63 4.61
N TRP A 52 12.58 6.46 4.60
CA TRP A 52 11.28 6.30 5.25
C TRP A 52 11.51 6.32 6.76
N PRO A 53 10.86 7.21 7.53
CA PRO A 53 11.15 7.39 8.96
C PRO A 53 10.79 6.17 9.81
N ALA A 54 9.90 5.31 9.31
CA ALA A 54 9.42 4.12 9.99
C ALA A 54 10.09 2.85 9.47
N LYS A 55 10.04 1.77 10.26
CA LYS A 55 10.44 0.42 9.82
C LYS A 55 9.18 -0.46 9.76
N PRO A 56 8.50 -0.55 8.62
CA PRO A 56 7.31 -1.38 8.50
C PRO A 56 7.69 -2.86 8.64
N SER A 57 6.79 -3.66 9.21
CA SER A 57 6.88 -5.12 9.17
C SER A 57 6.26 -5.66 7.89
N PHE A 58 6.54 -6.92 7.55
CA PHE A 58 5.87 -7.58 6.42
C PHE A 58 4.35 -7.58 6.60
N THR A 59 3.86 -7.79 7.83
CA THR A 59 2.44 -7.69 8.14
C THR A 59 1.85 -6.30 7.84
N HIS A 60 2.57 -5.22 8.15
CA HIS A 60 2.11 -3.87 7.79
C HIS A 60 2.04 -3.68 6.27
N LEU A 61 2.99 -4.23 5.51
CA LEU A 61 2.95 -4.20 4.05
C LEU A 61 1.70 -4.90 3.52
N VAL A 62 1.42 -6.13 3.97
CA VAL A 62 0.24 -6.89 3.54
C VAL A 62 -1.05 -6.13 3.88
N LEU A 63 -1.17 -5.60 5.10
CA LEU A 63 -2.34 -4.80 5.49
C LEU A 63 -2.48 -3.52 4.66
N ALA A 64 -1.37 -2.88 4.29
CA ALA A 64 -1.40 -1.71 3.43
C ALA A 64 -1.88 -2.05 2.01
N VAL A 65 -1.46 -3.20 1.47
CA VAL A 65 -1.97 -3.75 0.20
C VAL A 65 -3.46 -4.07 0.31
N ASP A 66 -3.89 -4.73 1.39
CA ASP A 66 -5.31 -5.05 1.63
C ASP A 66 -6.16 -3.77 1.68
N VAL A 67 -5.66 -2.72 2.35
CA VAL A 67 -6.32 -1.41 2.37
C VAL A 67 -6.47 -0.86 0.96
N LEU A 68 -5.39 -0.82 0.16
CA LEU A 68 -5.44 -0.33 -1.22
C LEU A 68 -6.43 -1.12 -2.09
N PHE A 69 -6.48 -2.44 -1.91
CA PHE A 69 -7.41 -3.31 -2.62
C PHE A 69 -8.87 -3.01 -2.22
N ALA A 70 -9.13 -2.87 -0.92
CA ALA A 70 -10.45 -2.57 -0.38
C ALA A 70 -11.00 -1.21 -0.85
N ILE A 71 -10.13 -0.24 -1.14
CA ILE A 71 -10.52 1.08 -1.69
C ILE A 71 -10.36 1.16 -3.22
N HIS A 72 -10.23 0.03 -3.92
CA HIS A 72 -10.11 -0.06 -5.37
C HIS A 72 -9.00 0.80 -6.00
N GLN A 73 -7.88 0.98 -5.30
CA GLN A 73 -6.71 1.69 -5.84
C GLN A 73 -5.72 0.75 -6.55
N ILE A 74 -5.81 -0.54 -6.28
CA ILE A 74 -5.01 -1.59 -6.92
C ILE A 74 -5.89 -2.79 -7.25
N GLU A 75 -5.41 -3.62 -8.16
CA GLU A 75 -6.04 -4.88 -8.56
C GLU A 75 -5.00 -5.96 -8.83
N ALA A 76 -5.46 -7.22 -8.86
CA ALA A 76 -4.61 -8.35 -9.20
C ALA A 76 -4.23 -8.31 -10.69
N ALA A 77 -2.98 -8.65 -10.98
CA ALA A 77 -2.43 -8.83 -12.32
C ALA A 77 -1.89 -10.27 -12.47
N PRO A 78 -1.74 -10.76 -13.71
CA PRO A 78 -1.18 -12.10 -13.95
C PRO A 78 0.17 -12.33 -13.27
N GLY A 79 0.44 -13.57 -12.88
CA GLY A 79 1.70 -13.95 -12.25
C GLY A 79 1.85 -13.55 -10.78
N GLY A 80 0.74 -13.39 -10.04
CA GLY A 80 0.77 -13.02 -8.62
C GLY A 80 1.20 -11.58 -8.37
N ARG A 81 1.05 -10.72 -9.39
CA ARG A 81 1.41 -9.30 -9.33
C ARG A 81 0.19 -8.47 -8.94
N ILE A 82 0.44 -7.26 -8.46
CA ILE A 82 -0.56 -6.22 -8.25
C ILE A 82 -0.21 -5.01 -9.10
N ARG A 83 -1.22 -4.33 -9.62
CA ARG A 83 -1.08 -3.10 -10.42
C ARG A 83 -2.03 -2.02 -9.92
N ARG A 84 -1.75 -0.77 -10.24
CA ARG A 84 -2.69 0.33 -10.00
C ARG A 84 -3.91 0.18 -10.92
N VAL A 85 -5.06 0.57 -10.39
CA VAL A 85 -6.25 0.81 -11.20
C VAL A 85 -6.08 2.18 -11.86
N ASP A 86 -6.06 2.22 -13.18
CA ASP A 86 -6.06 3.47 -13.94
C ASP A 86 -7.50 3.94 -14.10
N HIS A 87 -7.85 5.07 -13.50
CA HIS A 87 -9.11 5.75 -13.82
C HIS A 87 -8.94 6.44 -15.19
N HIS A 88 -9.11 5.69 -16.28
CA HIS A 88 -9.15 6.27 -17.62
C HIS A 88 -10.36 5.87 -18.47
N GLU A 89 -11.37 5.22 -17.89
CA GLU A 89 -12.54 4.79 -18.68
C GLU A 89 -13.82 4.71 -17.82
N ALA A 90 -14.41 5.86 -17.54
CA ALA A 90 -15.77 5.96 -16.98
C ALA A 90 -16.60 7.11 -17.55
N ASP A 91 -16.17 7.75 -18.65
CA ASP A 91 -16.89 8.88 -19.27
C ASP A 91 -17.17 8.72 -20.78
N SER A 92 -16.80 7.60 -21.41
CA SER A 92 -17.00 7.36 -22.86
C SER A 92 -17.99 6.25 -23.21
N ALA A 93 -18.71 5.71 -22.21
CA ALA A 93 -19.82 4.78 -22.42
C ALA A 93 -21.13 5.29 -21.81
N GLY A 94 -21.39 6.59 -21.97
CA GLY A 94 -22.71 7.20 -21.80
C GLY A 94 -23.22 7.63 -23.18
N LEU A 95 -24.24 6.90 -23.66
CA LEU A 95 -25.05 7.12 -24.86
C LEU A 95 -25.27 8.59 -25.27
#